data_AF-A0A0F4GIU1-F1
#
_entry.id   AF-A0A0F4GIU1-F1
#
_cell.length_a   1.000
_cell.length_b   1.000
_cell.length_c   1.000
_cell.angle_alpha   90.00
_cell.angle_beta   90.00
_cell.angle_gamma   90.00
#
_symmetry.space_group_name_H-M   'P 1'
#
loop_
_entity.id
_entity.type
_entity.pdbx_description
1 polymer ?
#
loop_
_entity_poly.entity_id
_entity_poly.type
_entity_poly.pdbx_seq_one_letter_code
_entity_poly.pdbx_strand_id
1 'polypeptide(L)'
;MRSTLLWSLLAWPLSAVYGEPFFYAGHDLSSLKIMTDGGAIYKDTSRGNATRPAEDILGDGGMNTVRLRLWVNPVVPCDGGYYESYDLQNVKAVAKRYHDKGFKIYLDFHFADYWADPGKQAIPAAWPKEVGPLADTLREYVSSTLEAFYDDGIDLAIVSLGNELEHGMLWPIGFVNITAELIDLTNLSVLYKAAREGVNDACAAGVPEPSVMIHLPNGWDEELQLTWYDHLTAKGIVQPSDWDLFDVSMYDFYGGNATLLNLETTLNAMALKYRKPILLMADTGISFSAQGQLHWVGAIVKIVKDISYGLGQGIFYWGPAWLNSTSLGGPCQDLILFDADFSGPNAVAWSRSSVNMFAGL
;
A
#
# COMPACT_ATOMS: atom_id res chain seq x y z
N MET A 1 -9.26 -45.72 43.80
CA MET A 1 -8.15 -44.85 43.35
C MET A 1 -8.33 -44.61 41.86
N ARG A 2 -8.66 -43.37 41.46
CA ARG A 2 -8.83 -42.98 40.05
C ARG A 2 -7.47 -42.62 39.47
N SER A 3 -7.05 -43.26 38.37
CA SER A 3 -5.92 -42.80 37.56
C SER A 3 -6.46 -41.87 36.46
N THR A 4 -6.07 -40.61 36.50
CA THR A 4 -6.24 -39.65 35.39
C THR A 4 -5.09 -39.84 34.40
N LEU A 5 -5.37 -40.24 33.16
CA LEU A 5 -4.45 -40.10 32.04
C LEU A 5 -4.48 -38.63 31.56
N LEU A 6 -3.35 -37.95 31.64
CA LEU A 6 -3.12 -36.70 30.91
C LEU A 6 -2.76 -37.06 29.46
N TRP A 7 -3.55 -36.57 28.51
CA TRP A 7 -3.16 -36.50 27.10
C TRP A 7 -2.42 -35.18 26.89
N SER A 8 -1.09 -35.25 26.70
CA SER A 8 -0.30 -34.12 26.22
C SER A 8 -0.56 -33.94 24.72
N LEU A 9 -1.34 -32.92 24.35
CA LEU A 9 -1.43 -32.45 22.97
C LEU A 9 -0.10 -31.77 22.63
N LEU A 10 0.77 -32.47 21.90
CA LEU A 10 1.89 -31.84 21.20
C LEU A 10 1.29 -30.97 20.09
N ALA A 11 1.35 -29.65 20.26
CA ALA A 11 1.12 -28.71 19.18
C ALA A 11 2.29 -28.87 18.18
N TRP A 12 2.02 -29.48 17.04
CA TRP A 12 2.93 -29.37 15.90
C TRP A 12 2.88 -27.94 15.37
N PRO A 13 4.03 -27.29 15.10
CA PRO A 13 4.03 -25.98 14.47
C PRO A 13 3.44 -26.14 13.05
N LEU A 14 2.38 -25.39 12.77
CA LEU A 14 1.69 -25.35 11.47
C LEU A 14 2.63 -24.99 10.30
N SER A 15 3.83 -24.46 10.56
CA SER A 15 4.81 -24.04 9.57
C SER A 15 5.51 -25.18 8.84
N ALA A 16 5.38 -26.44 9.27
CA ALA A 16 6.09 -27.56 8.65
C ALA A 16 5.40 -28.10 7.37
N VAL A 17 4.17 -27.68 7.05
CA VAL A 17 3.36 -28.25 5.95
C VAL A 17 3.19 -27.29 4.77
N TYR A 18 3.39 -25.99 4.97
CA TYR A 18 3.34 -24.96 3.93
C TYR A 18 4.67 -24.21 3.96
N GLY A 19 5.31 -24.00 2.79
CA GLY A 19 6.53 -23.19 2.72
C GLY A 19 6.30 -21.78 3.28
N GLU A 20 7.38 -21.08 3.60
CA GLU A 20 7.29 -19.69 4.07
C GLU A 20 6.44 -18.85 3.10
N PRO A 21 5.47 -18.06 3.59
CA PRO A 21 4.65 -17.21 2.73
C PRO A 21 5.52 -16.23 1.95
N PHE A 22 5.06 -15.85 0.75
CA PHE A 22 5.77 -14.87 -0.06
C PHE A 22 5.89 -13.54 0.69
N PHE A 23 7.11 -13.05 0.87
CA PHE A 23 7.36 -11.76 1.51
C PHE A 23 7.43 -10.66 0.45
N TYR A 24 6.44 -9.76 0.45
CA TYR A 24 6.38 -8.61 -0.44
C TYR A 24 7.40 -7.56 0.01
N ALA A 25 8.49 -7.41 -0.73
CA ALA A 25 9.48 -6.36 -0.53
C ALA A 25 9.36 -5.38 -1.69
N GLY A 26 8.76 -4.23 -1.46
CA GLY A 26 8.28 -3.38 -2.54
C GLY A 26 8.56 -1.90 -2.41
N HIS A 27 8.32 -1.22 -3.52
CA HIS A 27 8.35 0.24 -3.59
C HIS A 27 7.06 0.74 -4.24
N ASP A 28 6.57 1.92 -3.81
CA ASP A 28 5.59 2.66 -4.61
C ASP A 28 6.33 3.44 -5.70
N LEU A 29 6.17 3.00 -6.95
CA LEU A 29 6.84 3.59 -8.11
C LEU A 29 5.88 4.30 -9.06
N SER A 30 4.72 4.73 -8.56
CA SER A 30 3.69 5.32 -9.42
C SER A 30 4.20 6.60 -10.10
N SER A 31 5.02 7.41 -9.41
CA SER A 31 5.59 8.64 -9.99
C SER A 31 6.73 8.42 -10.99
N LEU A 32 7.26 7.19 -11.12
CA LEU A 32 8.44 6.94 -11.94
C LEU A 32 8.19 7.27 -13.41
N LYS A 33 6.99 6.98 -13.93
CA LYS A 33 6.61 7.34 -15.31
C LYS A 33 6.69 8.84 -15.56
N ILE A 34 6.20 9.66 -14.63
CA ILE A 34 6.28 11.12 -14.72
C ILE A 34 7.75 11.56 -14.79
N MET A 35 8.61 10.96 -13.96
CA MET A 35 10.04 11.28 -13.98
C MET A 35 10.68 10.91 -15.32
N THR A 36 10.40 9.72 -15.83
CA THR A 36 10.99 9.24 -17.10
C THR A 36 10.48 10.01 -18.30
N ASP A 37 9.19 10.36 -18.35
CA ASP A 37 8.61 11.18 -19.42
C ASP A 37 9.14 12.61 -19.38
N GLY A 38 9.42 13.12 -18.18
CA GLY A 38 10.12 14.38 -17.95
C GLY A 38 11.62 14.34 -18.28
N GLY A 39 12.14 13.21 -18.78
CA GLY A 39 13.54 13.07 -19.22
C GLY A 39 14.53 12.73 -18.11
N ALA A 40 14.08 12.35 -16.90
CA ALA A 40 14.98 11.98 -15.81
C ALA A 40 15.89 10.80 -16.18
N ILE A 41 17.16 10.89 -15.79
CA ILE A 41 18.19 9.88 -16.06
C ILE A 41 18.66 9.28 -14.74
N TYR A 42 18.46 7.99 -14.54
CA TYR A 42 18.93 7.29 -13.36
C TYR A 42 20.31 6.64 -13.59
N LYS A 43 21.19 6.76 -12.60
CA LYS A 43 22.58 6.32 -12.60
C LYS A 43 22.80 5.33 -11.46
N ASP A 44 23.32 4.16 -11.80
CA ASP A 44 23.67 3.11 -10.84
C ASP A 44 25.11 3.30 -10.35
N THR A 45 25.24 3.82 -9.14
CA THR A 45 26.54 4.09 -8.50
C THR A 45 27.31 2.81 -8.17
N SER A 46 26.62 1.68 -7.98
CA SER A 46 27.23 0.38 -7.72
C SER A 46 27.80 -0.28 -8.99
N ARG A 47 27.33 0.15 -10.16
CA ARG A 47 27.75 -0.31 -11.49
C ARG A 47 28.54 0.75 -12.26
N GLY A 48 29.38 1.51 -11.57
CA GLY A 48 30.27 2.49 -12.21
C GLY A 48 29.52 3.65 -12.87
N ASN A 49 28.41 4.10 -12.28
CA ASN A 49 27.54 5.18 -12.78
C ASN A 49 26.90 4.87 -14.15
N ALA A 50 26.61 3.60 -14.42
CA ALA A 50 25.88 3.20 -15.63
C ALA A 50 24.47 3.82 -15.64
N THR A 51 24.00 4.27 -16.80
CA THR A 51 22.58 4.65 -16.97
C THR A 51 21.74 3.38 -17.00
N ARG A 52 20.77 3.26 -16.09
CA ARG A 52 19.85 2.12 -16.00
C ARG A 52 18.45 2.58 -15.62
N PRO A 53 17.39 1.86 -16.02
CA PRO A 53 16.05 2.10 -15.48
C PRO A 53 16.05 2.02 -13.94
N ALA A 54 15.36 2.94 -13.27
CA ALA A 54 15.35 3.00 -11.80
C ALA A 54 14.82 1.71 -11.19
N GLU A 55 13.83 1.08 -11.83
CA GLU A 55 13.25 -0.17 -11.34
C GLU A 55 14.19 -1.37 -11.45
N ASP A 56 15.17 -1.33 -12.37
CA ASP A 56 16.19 -2.39 -12.43
C ASP A 56 17.21 -2.21 -11.30
N ILE A 57 17.51 -0.96 -10.94
CA ILE A 57 18.38 -0.63 -9.80
C ILE A 57 17.72 -1.08 -8.49
N LEU A 58 16.43 -0.78 -8.31
CA LEU A 58 15.67 -1.18 -7.13
C LEU A 58 15.40 -2.70 -7.10
N GLY A 59 15.19 -3.33 -8.27
CA GLY A 59 15.09 -4.78 -8.43
C GLY A 59 16.35 -5.51 -8.00
N ASP A 60 17.52 -5.05 -8.45
CA ASP A 60 18.82 -5.56 -7.97
C ASP A 60 18.99 -5.36 -6.45
N GLY A 61 18.35 -4.33 -5.90
CA GLY A 61 18.26 -4.02 -4.48
C GLY A 61 17.28 -4.86 -3.67
N GLY A 62 16.66 -5.88 -4.28
CA GLY A 62 15.77 -6.85 -3.63
C GLY A 62 14.28 -6.57 -3.76
N MET A 63 13.88 -5.52 -4.48
CA MET A 63 12.46 -5.28 -4.77
C MET A 63 11.88 -6.46 -5.56
N ASN A 64 10.72 -6.97 -5.15
CA ASN A 64 9.99 -8.04 -5.83
C ASN A 64 8.54 -7.68 -6.16
N THR A 65 8.05 -6.56 -5.63
CA THR A 65 6.66 -6.10 -5.79
C THR A 65 6.62 -4.59 -5.99
N VAL A 66 5.74 -4.11 -6.86
CA VAL A 66 5.54 -2.67 -7.10
C VAL A 66 4.12 -2.30 -6.70
N ARG A 67 4.00 -1.24 -5.89
CA ARG A 67 2.73 -0.58 -5.60
C ARG A 67 2.48 0.54 -6.59
N LEU A 68 1.24 0.62 -7.10
CA LEU A 68 0.80 1.63 -8.06
C LEU A 68 -0.53 2.22 -7.63
N ARG A 69 -0.57 3.53 -7.37
CA ARG A 69 -1.82 4.25 -7.12
C ARG A 69 -2.62 4.44 -8.40
N LEU A 70 -3.93 4.29 -8.29
CA LEU A 70 -4.90 4.47 -9.36
C LEU A 70 -5.94 5.51 -8.96
N TRP A 71 -6.05 6.56 -9.78
CA TRP A 71 -7.07 7.60 -9.68
C TRP A 71 -8.15 7.35 -10.73
N VAL A 72 -9.36 7.85 -10.48
CA VAL A 72 -10.53 7.57 -11.33
C VAL A 72 -10.45 8.37 -12.62
N ASN A 73 -10.58 9.70 -12.54
CA ASN A 73 -10.43 10.60 -13.68
C ASN A 73 -9.50 11.77 -13.30
N PRO A 74 -8.19 11.52 -13.17
CA PRO A 74 -7.25 12.59 -12.83
C PRO A 74 -7.34 13.73 -13.85
N VAL A 75 -7.51 14.94 -13.35
CA VAL A 75 -7.37 16.17 -14.14
C VAL A 75 -6.08 16.85 -13.72
N VAL A 76 -5.33 17.45 -14.66
CA VAL A 76 -4.20 18.34 -14.30
C VAL A 76 -4.72 19.42 -13.33
N PRO A 77 -4.27 19.44 -12.07
CA PRO A 77 -4.65 20.48 -11.14
C PRO A 77 -3.95 21.79 -11.51
N CYS A 78 -4.47 22.89 -11.00
CA CYS A 78 -3.90 24.22 -11.20
C CYS A 78 -2.49 24.41 -10.58
N ASP A 79 -1.98 23.43 -9.83
CA ASP A 79 -0.64 23.41 -9.23
C ASP A 79 0.46 22.89 -10.19
N GLY A 80 0.10 22.47 -11.41
CA GLY A 80 1.04 22.25 -12.51
C GLY A 80 1.72 20.88 -12.55
N GLY A 81 1.13 19.84 -11.96
CA GLY A 81 1.69 18.48 -12.04
C GLY A 81 1.15 17.60 -13.18
N TYR A 82 1.95 16.61 -13.60
CA TYR A 82 1.62 15.59 -14.61
C TYR A 82 0.78 14.44 -14.03
N TYR A 83 -0.23 14.77 -13.23
CA TYR A 83 -0.96 13.80 -12.43
C TYR A 83 -2.00 12.98 -13.23
N GLU A 84 -2.27 13.33 -14.50
CA GLU A 84 -3.01 12.48 -15.45
C GLU A 84 -2.36 11.09 -15.61
N SER A 85 -1.07 10.96 -15.26
CA SER A 85 -0.33 9.70 -15.32
C SER A 85 -0.83 8.60 -14.37
N TYR A 86 -1.80 8.89 -13.50
CA TYR A 86 -2.37 7.92 -12.55
C TYR A 86 -3.74 7.39 -12.96
N ASP A 87 -4.19 7.66 -14.20
CA ASP A 87 -5.40 7.04 -14.75
C ASP A 87 -5.19 5.55 -15.09
N LEU A 88 -6.30 4.85 -15.37
CA LEU A 88 -6.27 3.42 -15.69
C LEU A 88 -5.34 3.09 -16.87
N GLN A 89 -5.34 3.90 -17.93
CA GLN A 89 -4.55 3.63 -19.13
C GLN A 89 -3.04 3.70 -18.84
N ASN A 90 -2.60 4.77 -18.16
CA ASN A 90 -1.22 4.98 -17.81
C ASN A 90 -0.75 3.97 -16.76
N VAL A 91 -1.56 3.70 -15.73
CA VAL A 91 -1.22 2.73 -14.69
C VAL A 91 -1.11 1.32 -15.27
N LYS A 92 -2.01 0.90 -16.18
CA LYS A 92 -1.88 -0.39 -16.88
C LYS A 92 -0.58 -0.49 -17.68
N ALA A 93 -0.22 0.55 -18.44
CA ALA A 93 1.03 0.55 -19.21
C ALA A 93 2.26 0.41 -18.32
N VAL A 94 2.26 1.08 -17.16
CA VAL A 94 3.32 0.99 -16.16
C VAL A 94 3.35 -0.38 -15.49
N ALA A 95 2.19 -0.90 -15.07
CA ALA A 95 2.05 -2.21 -14.45
C ALA A 95 2.54 -3.33 -15.38
N LYS A 96 2.18 -3.26 -16.68
CA LYS A 96 2.65 -4.23 -17.69
C LYS A 96 4.17 -4.29 -17.76
N ARG A 97 4.84 -3.13 -17.77
CA ARG A 97 6.31 -3.05 -17.77
C ARG A 97 6.93 -3.75 -16.55
N TYR A 98 6.32 -3.65 -15.37
CA TYR A 98 6.81 -4.32 -14.18
C TYR A 98 6.48 -5.82 -14.17
N HIS A 99 5.27 -6.18 -14.58
CA HIS A 99 4.81 -7.55 -14.68
C HIS A 99 5.68 -8.37 -15.66
N ASP A 100 6.00 -7.80 -16.83
CA ASP A 100 6.86 -8.44 -17.84
C ASP A 100 8.31 -8.66 -17.33
N LYS A 101 8.72 -7.94 -16.27
CA LYS A 101 10.00 -8.14 -15.56
C LYS A 101 9.90 -9.13 -14.38
N GLY A 102 8.70 -9.67 -14.12
CA GLY A 102 8.44 -10.64 -13.06
C GLY A 102 8.11 -10.04 -11.69
N PHE A 103 7.91 -8.72 -11.59
CA PHE A 103 7.46 -8.11 -10.34
C PHE A 103 5.98 -8.41 -10.10
N LYS A 104 5.61 -8.61 -8.83
CA LYS A 104 4.21 -8.63 -8.41
C LYS A 104 3.63 -7.21 -8.43
N ILE A 105 2.34 -7.09 -8.74
CA ILE A 105 1.66 -5.79 -8.79
C ILE A 105 0.69 -5.66 -7.60
N TYR A 106 0.87 -4.60 -6.82
CA TYR A 106 -0.08 -4.11 -5.83
C TYR A 106 -0.77 -2.88 -6.43
N LEU A 107 -2.04 -3.00 -6.78
CA LEU A 107 -2.85 -1.88 -7.24
C LEU A 107 -3.54 -1.19 -6.06
N ASP A 108 -3.32 0.11 -5.92
CA ASP A 108 -3.89 0.92 -4.86
C ASP A 108 -5.03 1.80 -5.38
N PHE A 109 -6.27 1.43 -5.08
CA PHE A 109 -7.42 2.22 -5.48
C PHE A 109 -7.60 3.41 -4.54
N HIS A 110 -7.45 4.62 -5.06
CA HIS A 110 -7.75 5.84 -4.29
C HIS A 110 -9.24 6.17 -4.24
N PHE A 111 -10.03 5.69 -5.21
CA PHE A 111 -11.44 6.08 -5.40
C PHE A 111 -11.68 7.59 -5.41
N ALA A 112 -10.73 8.35 -5.96
CA ALA A 112 -10.79 9.79 -6.11
C ALA A 112 -10.14 10.22 -7.44
N ASP A 113 -10.44 11.43 -7.90
CA ASP A 113 -9.77 12.05 -9.07
C ASP A 113 -8.41 12.69 -8.69
N TYR A 114 -8.08 12.71 -7.40
CA TYR A 114 -6.84 13.28 -6.87
C TYR A 114 -6.35 12.46 -5.67
N TRP A 115 -5.35 12.95 -4.95
CA TRP A 115 -4.89 12.35 -3.70
C TRP A 115 -6.05 12.03 -2.75
N ALA A 116 -6.06 10.78 -2.31
CA ALA A 116 -6.91 10.26 -1.25
C ALA A 116 -6.01 10.01 -0.05
N ASP A 117 -6.27 10.70 1.06
CA ASP A 117 -5.47 10.70 2.29
C ASP A 117 -6.38 11.03 3.49
N PRO A 118 -5.88 10.95 4.74
CA PRO A 118 -6.63 11.27 5.94
C PRO A 118 -7.39 12.60 5.98
N GLY A 119 -6.95 13.58 5.19
CA GLY A 119 -7.58 14.89 5.08
C GLY A 119 -8.40 15.08 3.80
N LYS A 120 -8.36 14.13 2.85
CA LYS A 120 -8.96 14.27 1.51
C LYS A 120 -9.46 12.93 0.99
N GLN A 121 -10.76 12.78 0.74
CA GLN A 121 -11.32 11.57 0.13
C GLN A 121 -12.48 11.94 -0.81
N ALA A 122 -12.29 12.96 -1.65
CA ALA A 122 -13.39 13.52 -2.44
C ALA A 122 -13.97 12.50 -3.44
N ILE A 123 -15.30 12.41 -3.50
CA ILE A 123 -15.99 11.64 -4.55
C ILE A 123 -15.53 12.13 -5.93
N PRO A 124 -15.16 11.23 -6.87
CA PRO A 124 -14.88 11.59 -8.26
C PRO A 124 -15.99 12.44 -8.87
N ALA A 125 -15.63 13.45 -9.64
CA ALA A 125 -16.58 14.46 -10.13
C ALA A 125 -17.74 13.85 -10.96
N ALA A 126 -17.47 12.75 -11.66
CA ALA A 126 -18.43 12.04 -12.50
C ALA A 126 -19.35 11.08 -11.73
N TRP A 127 -19.06 10.80 -10.46
CA TRP A 127 -19.79 9.79 -9.68
C TRP A 127 -21.03 10.37 -8.99
N PRO A 128 -22.07 9.54 -8.78
CA PRO A 128 -23.29 9.99 -8.12
C PRO A 128 -23.06 10.29 -6.63
N LYS A 129 -23.97 11.10 -6.05
CA LYS A 129 -23.86 11.61 -4.67
C LYS A 129 -24.91 11.03 -3.72
N GLU A 130 -25.37 9.83 -4.03
CA GLU A 130 -26.33 9.06 -3.23
C GLU A 130 -25.72 7.68 -2.96
N VAL A 131 -25.85 7.17 -1.73
CA VAL A 131 -25.13 5.96 -1.30
C VAL A 131 -25.36 4.74 -2.19
N GLY A 132 -26.60 4.48 -2.61
CA GLY A 132 -26.94 3.34 -3.47
C GLY A 132 -26.30 3.44 -4.85
N PRO A 133 -26.62 4.48 -5.65
CA PRO A 133 -26.00 4.69 -6.95
C PRO A 133 -24.47 4.79 -6.90
N LEU A 134 -23.91 5.34 -5.82
CA LEU A 134 -22.46 5.43 -5.62
C LEU A 134 -21.84 4.04 -5.36
N ALA A 135 -22.50 3.20 -4.55
CA ALA A 135 -22.10 1.82 -4.35
C ALA A 135 -22.13 1.03 -5.66
N ASP A 136 -23.18 1.17 -6.47
CA ASP A 136 -23.29 0.52 -7.78
C ASP A 136 -22.15 0.97 -8.73
N THR A 137 -21.87 2.28 -8.77
CA THR A 137 -20.77 2.84 -9.58
C THR A 137 -19.41 2.33 -9.11
N LEU A 138 -19.19 2.25 -7.80
CA LEU A 138 -17.95 1.77 -7.20
C LEU A 138 -17.72 0.29 -7.48
N ARG A 139 -18.76 -0.54 -7.37
CA ARG A 139 -18.73 -1.97 -7.69
C ARG A 139 -18.34 -2.20 -9.16
N GLU A 140 -19.02 -1.51 -10.08
CA GLU A 140 -18.73 -1.58 -11.52
C GLU A 140 -17.31 -1.10 -11.83
N TYR A 141 -16.87 0.00 -11.21
CA TYR A 141 -15.53 0.54 -11.40
C TYR A 141 -14.44 -0.45 -10.98
N VAL A 142 -14.61 -1.12 -9.83
CA VAL A 142 -13.66 -2.16 -9.39
C VAL A 142 -13.68 -3.34 -10.36
N SER A 143 -14.85 -3.88 -10.73
CA SER A 143 -14.93 -5.04 -11.64
C SER A 143 -14.27 -4.75 -12.98
N SER A 144 -14.70 -3.68 -13.65
CA SER A 144 -14.19 -3.28 -14.96
C SER A 144 -12.70 -2.93 -14.95
N THR A 145 -12.20 -2.38 -13.84
CA THR A 145 -10.76 -2.15 -13.67
C THR A 145 -9.99 -3.47 -13.65
N LEU A 146 -10.39 -4.43 -12.81
CA LEU A 146 -9.70 -5.71 -12.69
C LEU A 146 -9.73 -6.50 -14.01
N GLU A 147 -10.88 -6.52 -14.67
CA GLU A 147 -11.03 -7.10 -16.01
C GLU A 147 -10.10 -6.42 -17.02
N ALA A 148 -10.01 -5.09 -17.00
CA ALA A 148 -9.10 -4.37 -17.89
C ALA A 148 -7.62 -4.73 -17.65
N PHE A 149 -7.17 -4.95 -16.41
CA PHE A 149 -5.81 -5.43 -16.15
C PHE A 149 -5.60 -6.86 -16.68
N TYR A 150 -6.57 -7.74 -16.44
CA TYR A 150 -6.54 -9.12 -16.90
C TYR A 150 -6.49 -9.24 -18.43
N ASP A 151 -7.28 -8.43 -19.14
CA ASP A 151 -7.30 -8.37 -20.62
C ASP A 151 -5.95 -7.96 -21.23
N ASP A 152 -5.15 -7.18 -20.50
CA ASP A 152 -3.78 -6.80 -20.91
C ASP A 152 -2.72 -7.84 -20.50
N GLY A 153 -3.15 -8.94 -19.90
CA GLY A 153 -2.30 -10.03 -19.39
C GLY A 153 -1.47 -9.61 -18.17
N ILE A 154 -2.03 -8.78 -17.29
CA ILE A 154 -1.36 -8.30 -16.07
C ILE A 154 -2.02 -8.94 -14.86
N ASP A 155 -1.28 -9.79 -14.15
CA ASP A 155 -1.76 -10.37 -12.90
C ASP A 155 -1.58 -9.38 -11.73
N LEU A 156 -2.68 -9.04 -11.07
CA LEU A 156 -2.67 -8.27 -9.83
C LEU A 156 -2.50 -9.22 -8.64
N ALA A 157 -1.44 -9.04 -7.87
CA ALA A 157 -1.22 -9.84 -6.67
C ALA A 157 -2.06 -9.33 -5.49
N ILE A 158 -2.15 -8.00 -5.35
CA ILE A 158 -2.81 -7.33 -4.24
C ILE A 158 -3.63 -6.16 -4.78
N VAL A 159 -4.80 -5.93 -4.20
CA VAL A 159 -5.56 -4.69 -4.37
C VAL A 159 -5.98 -4.10 -3.02
N SER A 160 -5.72 -2.83 -2.78
CA SER A 160 -6.34 -2.08 -1.66
C SER A 160 -7.64 -1.46 -2.16
N LEU A 161 -8.73 -1.67 -1.43
CA LEU A 161 -10.01 -1.05 -1.75
C LEU A 161 -10.13 0.27 -0.99
N GLY A 162 -9.33 1.25 -1.41
CA GLY A 162 -9.18 2.54 -0.74
C GLY A 162 -7.76 2.75 -0.20
N ASN A 163 -7.35 4.01 -0.09
CA ASN A 163 -6.06 4.42 0.51
C ASN A 163 -6.34 5.19 1.81
N GLU A 164 -5.72 4.78 2.92
CA GLU A 164 -5.79 5.42 4.25
C GLU A 164 -7.23 5.78 4.67
N LEU A 165 -7.98 4.75 5.08
CA LEU A 165 -9.44 4.81 5.29
C LEU A 165 -9.89 5.17 6.70
N GLU A 166 -9.04 5.72 7.57
CA GLU A 166 -9.42 5.95 8.96
C GLU A 166 -10.63 6.88 9.08
N HIS A 167 -10.71 7.93 8.25
CA HIS A 167 -11.89 8.79 8.13
C HIS A 167 -12.86 8.36 6.99
N GLY A 168 -12.73 7.13 6.51
CA GLY A 168 -13.52 6.54 5.44
C GLY A 168 -13.09 6.96 4.03
N MET A 169 -14.00 6.86 3.06
CA MET A 169 -13.75 7.20 1.65
C MET A 169 -14.96 7.89 1.01
N LEU A 170 -14.80 8.46 -0.18
CA LEU A 170 -15.91 8.99 -0.99
C LEU A 170 -16.77 10.01 -0.20
N TRP A 171 -16.13 11.04 0.31
CA TRP A 171 -16.74 12.07 1.14
C TRP A 171 -17.67 13.00 0.36
N PRO A 172 -18.78 13.45 0.97
CA PRO A 172 -19.13 13.27 2.39
C PRO A 172 -19.86 11.96 2.72
N ILE A 173 -20.15 11.11 1.74
CA ILE A 173 -21.10 9.98 1.93
C ILE A 173 -20.51 8.89 2.81
N GLY A 174 -19.27 8.47 2.52
CA GLY A 174 -18.55 7.49 3.32
C GLY A 174 -17.63 8.10 4.37
N PHE A 175 -17.82 9.38 4.76
CA PHE A 175 -17.04 10.01 5.82
C PHE A 175 -17.30 9.38 7.18
N VAL A 176 -16.24 9.19 7.96
CA VAL A 176 -16.27 8.67 9.32
C VAL A 176 -15.62 9.68 10.24
N ASN A 177 -16.33 10.09 11.30
CA ASN A 177 -15.72 10.83 12.39
C ASN A 177 -15.26 9.87 13.49
N ILE A 178 -13.99 9.47 13.46
CA ILE A 178 -13.38 8.56 14.44
C ILE A 178 -13.25 9.15 15.85
N THR A 179 -13.48 10.45 16.02
CA THR A 179 -13.45 11.14 17.32
C THR A 179 -14.85 11.34 17.93
N ALA A 180 -15.90 10.88 17.24
CA ALA A 180 -17.27 10.99 17.73
C ALA A 180 -17.53 10.05 18.91
N GLU A 181 -18.45 10.44 19.81
CA GLU A 181 -18.92 9.58 20.90
C GLU A 181 -19.57 8.28 20.38
N LEU A 182 -20.25 8.38 19.24
CA LEU A 182 -20.79 7.24 18.50
C LEU A 182 -20.20 7.24 17.09
N ILE A 183 -19.26 6.33 16.86
CA ILE A 183 -18.64 6.11 15.56
C ILE A 183 -19.59 5.25 14.71
N ASP A 184 -20.08 5.80 13.60
CA ASP A 184 -20.98 5.12 12.66
C ASP A 184 -20.31 4.96 11.28
N LEU A 185 -20.05 3.71 10.89
CA LEU A 185 -19.44 3.34 9.62
C LEU A 185 -20.48 2.81 8.62
N THR A 186 -21.78 3.00 8.83
CA THR A 186 -22.82 2.34 8.01
C THR A 186 -22.66 2.61 6.51
N ASN A 187 -22.53 3.88 6.10
CA ASN A 187 -22.34 4.20 4.67
C ASN A 187 -21.00 3.71 4.14
N LEU A 188 -19.92 3.85 4.92
CA LEU A 188 -18.62 3.30 4.55
C LEU A 188 -18.69 1.79 4.34
N SER A 189 -19.41 1.07 5.20
CA SER A 189 -19.59 -0.38 5.11
C SER A 189 -20.32 -0.77 3.83
N VAL A 190 -21.36 -0.03 3.45
CA VAL A 190 -22.07 -0.23 2.16
C VAL A 190 -21.13 -0.03 0.98
N LEU A 191 -20.35 1.05 0.98
CA LEU A 191 -19.43 1.36 -0.11
C LEU A 191 -18.28 0.33 -0.18
N TYR A 192 -17.66 -0.01 0.94
CA TYR A 192 -16.60 -1.02 0.99
C TYR A 192 -17.11 -2.38 0.52
N LYS A 193 -18.31 -2.78 0.97
CA LYS A 193 -18.93 -4.03 0.53
C LYS A 193 -19.14 -4.04 -0.98
N ALA A 194 -19.60 -2.94 -1.56
CA ALA A 194 -19.78 -2.83 -3.01
C ALA A 194 -18.47 -2.92 -3.78
N ALA A 195 -17.39 -2.28 -3.28
CA ALA A 195 -16.05 -2.44 -3.85
C ALA A 195 -15.59 -3.91 -3.82
N ARG A 196 -15.77 -4.61 -2.70
CA ARG A 196 -15.43 -6.04 -2.58
C ARG A 196 -16.28 -6.92 -3.49
N GLU A 197 -17.56 -6.60 -3.65
CA GLU A 197 -18.41 -7.28 -4.62
C GLU A 197 -17.95 -7.06 -6.07
N GLY A 198 -17.37 -5.91 -6.40
CA GLY A 198 -16.74 -5.68 -7.70
C GLY A 198 -15.55 -6.61 -7.95
N VAL A 199 -14.77 -6.91 -6.90
CA VAL A 199 -13.72 -7.96 -6.97
C VAL A 199 -14.34 -9.32 -7.27
N ASN A 200 -15.41 -9.69 -6.55
CA ASN A 200 -16.09 -10.96 -6.75
C ASN A 200 -16.68 -11.10 -8.16
N ASP A 201 -17.22 -10.01 -8.73
CA ASP A 201 -17.78 -9.98 -10.08
C ASP A 201 -16.69 -10.23 -11.13
N ALA A 202 -15.56 -9.53 -11.05
CA ALA A 202 -14.41 -9.76 -11.92
C ALA A 202 -13.90 -11.21 -11.81
N CYS A 203 -13.84 -11.76 -10.60
CA CYS A 203 -13.47 -13.16 -10.39
C CYS A 203 -14.45 -14.12 -11.05
N ALA A 204 -15.75 -13.84 -10.94
CA ALA A 204 -16.80 -14.61 -11.62
C ALA A 204 -16.71 -14.49 -13.16
N ALA A 205 -16.17 -13.38 -13.67
CA ALA A 205 -15.87 -13.17 -15.09
C ALA A 205 -14.56 -13.85 -15.56
N GLY A 206 -13.78 -14.44 -14.64
CA GLY A 206 -12.58 -15.22 -14.94
C GLY A 206 -11.25 -14.56 -14.57
N VAL A 207 -11.28 -13.35 -13.99
CA VAL A 207 -10.08 -12.70 -13.46
C VAL A 207 -9.54 -13.51 -12.27
N PRO A 208 -8.24 -13.83 -12.20
CA PRO A 208 -7.65 -14.45 -11.01
C PRO A 208 -7.85 -13.56 -9.78
N GLU A 209 -8.31 -14.15 -8.68
CA GLU A 209 -8.62 -13.40 -7.46
C GLU A 209 -7.36 -12.78 -6.85
N PRO A 210 -7.25 -11.43 -6.79
CA PRO A 210 -6.18 -10.78 -6.08
C PRO A 210 -6.43 -10.85 -4.57
N SER A 211 -5.37 -10.77 -3.79
CA SER A 211 -5.48 -10.57 -2.35
C SER A 211 -6.06 -9.18 -2.06
N VAL A 212 -7.20 -9.11 -1.36
CA VAL A 212 -7.87 -7.84 -1.04
C VAL A 212 -7.40 -7.30 0.30
N MET A 213 -7.10 -6.00 0.33
CA MET A 213 -6.48 -5.32 1.45
C MET A 213 -7.36 -4.17 1.96
N ILE A 214 -7.33 -3.95 3.29
CA ILE A 214 -7.74 -2.68 3.91
C ILE A 214 -6.47 -1.95 4.34
N HIS A 215 -6.37 -0.68 3.94
CA HIS A 215 -5.25 0.19 4.27
C HIS A 215 -5.67 1.30 5.23
N LEU A 216 -5.01 1.38 6.39
CA LEU A 216 -5.17 2.45 7.39
C LEU A 216 -3.83 3.16 7.64
N PRO A 217 -3.80 4.46 7.94
CA PRO A 217 -2.58 5.13 8.38
C PRO A 217 -2.25 4.77 9.84
N ASN A 218 -1.16 5.34 10.36
CA ASN A 218 -0.81 5.29 11.78
C ASN A 218 -0.77 3.86 12.33
N GLY A 219 0.00 2.97 11.71
CA GLY A 219 0.18 1.59 12.16
C GLY A 219 0.77 1.43 13.56
N TRP A 220 1.22 2.53 14.17
CA TRP A 220 1.68 2.62 15.56
C TRP A 220 0.54 2.92 16.56
N ASP A 221 -0.65 3.26 16.09
CA ASP A 221 -1.82 3.59 16.91
C ASP A 221 -2.68 2.34 17.14
N GLU A 222 -2.44 1.66 18.26
CA GLU A 222 -3.14 0.42 18.61
C GLU A 222 -4.65 0.62 18.75
N GLU A 223 -5.10 1.73 19.34
CA GLU A 223 -6.54 1.97 19.56
C GLU A 223 -7.26 2.11 18.22
N LEU A 224 -6.71 2.92 17.30
CA LEU A 224 -7.26 3.04 15.95
C LEU A 224 -7.31 1.68 15.25
N GLN A 225 -6.19 0.95 15.21
CA GLN A 225 -6.09 -0.31 14.49
C GLN A 225 -6.94 -1.43 15.09
N LEU A 226 -7.23 -1.40 16.40
CA LEU A 226 -8.05 -2.43 17.04
C LEU A 226 -9.54 -2.08 17.07
N THR A 227 -9.93 -0.82 16.96
CA THR A 227 -11.36 -0.43 17.05
C THR A 227 -12.01 -0.23 15.69
N TRP A 228 -11.27 0.27 14.69
CA TRP A 228 -11.84 0.64 13.40
C TRP A 228 -12.51 -0.55 12.67
N TYR A 229 -11.84 -1.72 12.64
CA TYR A 229 -12.41 -2.92 12.00
C TYR A 229 -13.60 -3.51 12.75
N ASP A 230 -13.65 -3.36 14.09
CA ASP A 230 -14.83 -3.76 14.88
C ASP A 230 -16.02 -2.88 14.49
N HIS A 231 -15.80 -1.56 14.34
CA HIS A 231 -16.84 -0.63 13.89
C HIS A 231 -17.31 -0.93 12.46
N LEU A 232 -16.39 -1.28 11.55
CA LEU A 232 -16.72 -1.64 10.16
C LEU A 232 -17.62 -2.88 10.11
N THR A 233 -17.36 -3.87 10.97
CA THR A 233 -18.09 -5.14 10.97
C THR A 233 -19.31 -5.16 11.89
N ALA A 234 -19.49 -4.17 12.77
CA ALA A 234 -20.52 -4.13 13.80
C ALA A 234 -21.97 -4.25 13.27
N LYS A 235 -22.23 -3.81 12.03
CA LYS A 235 -23.55 -3.89 11.38
C LYS A 235 -23.76 -5.16 10.55
N GLY A 236 -22.73 -5.98 10.38
CA GLY A 236 -22.76 -7.20 9.57
C GLY A 236 -22.84 -6.97 8.06
N ILE A 237 -22.73 -5.72 7.58
CA ILE A 237 -22.69 -5.40 6.14
C ILE A 237 -21.36 -5.86 5.54
N VAL A 238 -20.26 -5.51 6.21
CA VAL A 238 -18.92 -6.03 5.94
C VAL A 238 -18.64 -7.16 6.93
N GLN A 239 -18.03 -8.23 6.44
CA GLN A 239 -17.61 -9.39 7.22
C GLN A 239 -16.09 -9.48 7.25
N PRO A 240 -15.48 -10.11 8.28
CA PRO A 240 -14.04 -10.36 8.30
C PRO A 240 -13.49 -11.14 7.09
N SER A 241 -14.34 -11.82 6.32
CA SER A 241 -13.98 -12.50 5.08
C SER A 241 -13.95 -11.59 3.85
N ASP A 242 -14.37 -10.32 3.97
CA ASP A 242 -14.40 -9.36 2.85
C ASP A 242 -13.03 -8.72 2.57
N TRP A 243 -11.99 -9.05 3.35
CA TRP A 243 -10.60 -8.69 3.08
C TRP A 243 -9.68 -9.81 3.53
N ASP A 244 -8.49 -9.88 2.95
CA ASP A 244 -7.52 -10.95 3.14
C ASP A 244 -6.35 -10.51 4.02
N LEU A 245 -5.90 -9.27 3.89
CA LEU A 245 -4.74 -8.71 4.58
C LEU A 245 -4.94 -7.26 5.03
N PHE A 246 -4.10 -6.82 5.95
CA PHE A 246 -3.98 -5.44 6.39
C PHE A 246 -2.78 -4.76 5.75
N ASP A 247 -2.90 -3.47 5.48
CA ASP A 247 -1.79 -2.57 5.25
C ASP A 247 -1.89 -1.40 6.22
N VAL A 248 -0.75 -1.02 6.79
CA VAL A 248 -0.67 0.11 7.70
C VAL A 248 0.46 1.03 7.31
N SER A 249 0.22 2.34 7.34
CA SER A 249 1.29 3.33 7.10
C SER A 249 2.08 3.62 8.37
N MET A 250 3.39 3.77 8.24
CA MET A 250 4.30 4.23 9.28
C MET A 250 5.22 5.34 8.76
N TYR A 251 5.09 6.52 9.35
CA TYR A 251 5.93 7.69 9.08
C TYR A 251 6.42 8.27 10.40
N ASP A 252 7.73 8.39 10.58
CA ASP A 252 8.33 8.76 11.88
C ASP A 252 8.31 10.27 12.20
N PHE A 253 7.81 11.11 11.28
CA PHE A 253 7.89 12.58 11.39
C PHE A 253 6.55 13.31 11.61
N TYR A 254 5.41 12.61 11.59
CA TYR A 254 4.11 13.26 11.81
C TYR A 254 3.70 13.35 13.30
N GLY A 255 4.40 12.68 14.22
CA GLY A 255 4.13 12.79 15.65
C GLY A 255 5.02 11.93 16.54
N GLY A 256 5.18 12.32 17.81
CA GLY A 256 6.09 11.65 18.76
C GLY A 256 5.70 10.22 19.17
N ASN A 257 4.48 9.78 18.83
CA ASN A 257 3.99 8.43 19.15
C ASN A 257 4.32 7.40 18.06
N ALA A 258 4.81 7.83 16.89
CA ALA A 258 5.26 6.96 15.81
C ALA A 258 6.62 6.32 16.13
N THR A 259 6.66 5.49 17.17
CA THR A 259 7.87 4.75 17.57
C THR A 259 7.83 3.31 17.07
N LEU A 260 9.00 2.73 16.83
CA LEU A 260 9.13 1.32 16.43
C LEU A 260 8.52 0.36 17.48
N LEU A 261 8.58 0.71 18.77
CA LEU A 261 7.97 -0.08 19.84
C LEU A 261 6.44 -0.07 19.77
N ASN A 262 5.85 1.11 19.56
CA ASN A 262 4.39 1.22 19.41
C ASN A 262 3.89 0.51 18.16
N LEU A 263 4.65 0.60 17.07
CA LEU A 263 4.42 -0.18 15.86
C LEU A 263 4.44 -1.69 16.17
N GLU A 264 5.54 -2.21 16.72
CA GLU A 264 5.67 -3.63 17.06
C GLU A 264 4.53 -4.13 17.96
N THR A 265 4.15 -3.33 18.96
CA THR A 265 3.03 -3.63 19.87
C THR A 265 1.72 -3.73 19.10
N THR A 266 1.42 -2.73 18.27
CA THR A 266 0.18 -2.65 17.49
C THR A 266 0.07 -3.80 16.49
N LEU A 267 1.13 -4.09 15.72
CA LEU A 267 1.09 -5.17 14.72
C LEU A 267 0.90 -6.54 15.37
N ASN A 268 1.51 -6.79 16.53
CA ASN A 268 1.30 -8.03 17.27
C ASN A 268 -0.13 -8.13 17.86
N ALA A 269 -0.71 -7.02 18.31
CA ALA A 269 -2.09 -6.98 18.78
C ALA A 269 -3.08 -7.25 17.64
N MET A 270 -2.88 -6.65 16.46
CA MET A 270 -3.65 -6.93 15.24
C MET A 270 -3.54 -8.41 14.84
N ALA A 271 -2.33 -8.95 14.79
CA ALA A 271 -2.08 -10.35 14.44
C ALA A 271 -2.79 -11.31 15.41
N LEU A 272 -2.75 -11.02 16.71
CA LEU A 272 -3.42 -11.80 17.75
C LEU A 272 -4.94 -11.79 17.58
N LYS A 273 -5.52 -10.61 17.34
CA LYS A 273 -6.97 -10.39 17.26
C LYS A 273 -7.57 -10.91 15.96
N TYR A 274 -6.99 -10.54 14.82
CA TYR A 274 -7.63 -10.71 13.51
C TYR A 274 -7.11 -11.89 12.70
N ARG A 275 -5.92 -12.41 13.01
CA ARG A 275 -5.36 -13.63 12.37
C ARG A 275 -5.22 -13.55 10.85
N LYS A 276 -4.90 -12.37 10.33
CA LYS A 276 -4.67 -12.12 8.90
C LYS A 276 -3.26 -11.57 8.66
N PRO A 277 -2.70 -11.76 7.46
CA PRO A 277 -1.44 -11.16 7.08
C PRO A 277 -1.44 -9.64 7.21
N ILE A 278 -0.26 -9.10 7.52
CA ILE A 278 -0.01 -7.66 7.69
C ILE A 278 1.14 -7.27 6.77
N LEU A 279 0.88 -6.27 5.94
CA LEU A 279 1.86 -5.53 5.16
C LEU A 279 2.01 -4.15 5.79
N LEU A 280 3.11 -3.48 5.46
CA LEU A 280 3.40 -2.15 5.97
C LEU A 280 3.86 -1.23 4.85
N MET A 281 3.28 -0.03 4.77
CA MET A 281 3.77 1.08 3.98
C MET A 281 4.62 2.02 4.85
N ALA A 282 5.78 2.44 4.38
CA ALA A 282 6.66 3.31 5.16
C ALA A 282 7.51 4.26 4.32
N ASP A 283 7.87 5.38 4.94
CA ASP A 283 9.09 6.13 4.65
C ASP A 283 9.61 6.80 5.95
N THR A 284 10.84 7.31 5.93
CA THR A 284 11.48 7.89 7.13
C THR A 284 12.09 9.24 6.87
N GLY A 285 11.65 10.23 7.64
CA GLY A 285 12.16 11.59 7.61
C GLY A 285 13.18 11.90 8.69
N ILE A 286 13.20 11.14 9.79
CA ILE A 286 14.21 11.32 10.84
C ILE A 286 15.55 10.71 10.42
N SER A 287 15.54 9.69 9.55
CA SER A 287 16.72 8.95 9.13
C SER A 287 17.10 9.16 7.64
N PHE A 288 17.04 10.40 7.15
CA PHE A 288 17.19 10.73 5.72
C PHE A 288 18.51 10.32 5.03
N SER A 289 19.60 10.14 5.79
CA SER A 289 20.85 9.62 5.20
C SER A 289 20.65 8.20 4.67
N ALA A 290 21.38 7.79 3.62
CA ALA A 290 21.25 6.44 3.08
C ALA A 290 21.48 5.33 4.12
N GLN A 291 22.43 5.53 5.05
CA GLN A 291 22.66 4.60 6.16
C GLN A 291 21.51 4.61 7.16
N GLY A 292 20.94 5.79 7.45
CA GLY A 292 19.75 5.93 8.29
C GLY A 292 18.54 5.21 7.71
N GLN A 293 18.26 5.42 6.42
CA GLN A 293 17.19 4.75 5.67
C GLN A 293 17.35 3.22 5.78
N LEU A 294 18.54 2.69 5.51
CA LEU A 294 18.84 1.26 5.64
C LEU A 294 18.59 0.74 7.07
N HIS A 295 19.06 1.47 8.08
CA HIS A 295 18.91 1.04 9.47
C HIS A 295 17.44 1.04 9.89
N TRP A 296 16.70 2.10 9.57
CA TRP A 296 15.30 2.24 9.97
C TRP A 296 14.39 1.27 9.23
N VAL A 297 14.52 1.15 7.91
CA VAL A 297 13.76 0.17 7.12
C VAL A 297 14.12 -1.25 7.55
N GLY A 298 15.41 -1.54 7.80
CA GLY A 298 15.83 -2.85 8.32
C GLY A 298 15.22 -3.19 9.68
N ALA A 299 15.05 -2.21 10.57
CA ALA A 299 14.38 -2.42 11.85
C ALA A 299 12.88 -2.73 11.67
N ILE A 300 12.21 -2.04 10.75
CA ILE A 300 10.81 -2.34 10.42
C ILE A 300 10.69 -3.73 9.78
N VAL A 301 11.54 -4.08 8.82
CA VAL A 301 11.55 -5.41 8.21
C VAL A 301 11.67 -6.49 9.28
N LYS A 302 12.54 -6.28 10.28
CA LYS A 302 12.67 -7.20 11.41
C LYS A 302 11.36 -7.28 12.21
N ILE A 303 10.76 -6.15 12.55
CA ILE A 303 9.47 -6.10 13.27
C ILE A 303 8.39 -6.87 12.49
N VAL A 304 8.27 -6.62 11.18
CA VAL A 304 7.29 -7.29 10.32
C VAL A 304 7.56 -8.80 10.30
N LYS A 305 8.80 -9.25 10.04
CA LYS A 305 9.15 -10.68 10.04
C LYS A 305 8.91 -11.36 11.40
N ASP A 306 9.00 -10.62 12.49
CA ASP A 306 8.79 -11.11 13.86
C ASP A 306 7.32 -11.02 14.32
N ILE A 307 6.38 -10.52 13.49
CA ILE A 307 4.95 -10.48 13.83
C ILE A 307 4.47 -11.88 14.20
N SER A 308 3.75 -11.96 15.31
CA SER A 308 3.17 -13.19 15.84
C SER A 308 2.47 -14.03 14.77
N TYR A 309 2.65 -15.35 14.87
CA TYR A 309 2.07 -16.35 13.97
C TYR A 309 2.57 -16.31 12.52
N GLY A 310 3.68 -15.60 12.26
CA GLY A 310 4.25 -15.49 10.91
C GLY A 310 3.36 -14.69 9.96
N LEU A 311 2.57 -13.76 10.50
CA LEU A 311 1.59 -13.00 9.73
C LEU A 311 2.18 -11.73 9.09
N GLY A 312 3.40 -11.34 9.40
CA GLY A 312 4.06 -10.26 8.68
C GLY A 312 4.52 -10.71 7.30
N GLN A 313 3.93 -10.14 6.25
CA GLN A 313 4.14 -10.59 4.88
C GLN A 313 4.70 -9.53 3.95
N GLY A 314 4.95 -8.31 4.40
CA GLY A 314 5.67 -7.39 3.53
C GLY A 314 5.86 -5.98 4.04
N ILE A 315 6.67 -5.25 3.28
CA ILE A 315 6.98 -3.84 3.46
C ILE A 315 7.06 -3.16 2.10
N PHE A 316 6.58 -1.93 2.03
CA PHE A 316 6.68 -1.05 0.89
C PHE A 316 7.32 0.26 1.29
N TYR A 317 8.31 0.73 0.53
CA TYR A 317 8.88 2.06 0.72
C TYR A 317 8.27 3.04 -0.29
N TRP A 318 7.76 4.17 0.19
CA TRP A 318 7.01 5.10 -0.65
C TRP A 318 7.91 6.05 -1.44
N GLY A 319 7.61 6.20 -2.74
CA GLY A 319 8.18 7.24 -3.60
C GLY A 319 9.71 7.31 -3.75
N PRO A 320 10.48 6.21 -3.71
CA PRO A 320 11.94 6.26 -3.61
C PRO A 320 12.65 6.95 -4.78
N ALA A 321 11.98 7.13 -5.93
CA ALA A 321 12.55 7.67 -7.15
C ALA A 321 11.92 9.00 -7.59
N TRP A 322 11.11 9.64 -6.74
CA TRP A 322 10.33 10.83 -7.10
C TRP A 322 11.15 12.12 -7.00
N LEU A 323 11.93 12.42 -8.04
CA LEU A 323 12.96 13.47 -8.02
C LEU A 323 12.41 14.89 -7.76
N ASN A 324 11.26 15.25 -8.33
CA ASN A 324 10.69 16.60 -8.15
C ASN A 324 9.85 16.75 -6.86
N SER A 325 9.78 15.72 -6.02
CA SER A 325 9.12 15.75 -4.72
C SER A 325 9.97 15.01 -3.68
N THR A 326 11.20 15.47 -3.46
CA THR A 326 12.16 14.77 -2.59
C THR A 326 11.69 14.64 -1.14
N SER A 327 10.88 15.58 -0.65
CA SER A 327 10.28 15.52 0.70
C SER A 327 9.11 14.53 0.79
N LEU A 328 8.59 14.11 -0.36
CA LEU A 328 7.36 13.33 -0.49
C LEU A 328 6.17 13.94 0.28
N GLY A 329 6.13 15.26 0.48
CA GLY A 329 5.06 15.91 1.25
C GLY A 329 5.24 15.84 2.78
N GLY A 330 6.31 15.22 3.25
CA GLY A 330 6.78 15.33 4.63
C GLY A 330 7.50 16.65 4.92
N PRO A 331 7.80 16.95 6.20
CA PRO A 331 8.54 18.14 6.62
C PRO A 331 10.05 18.05 6.34
N CYS A 332 10.54 16.88 5.93
CA CYS A 332 11.96 16.61 5.69
C CYS A 332 12.36 16.96 4.26
N GLN A 333 13.63 17.27 4.04
CA GLN A 333 14.08 17.78 2.74
C GLN A 333 14.26 16.70 1.68
N ASP A 334 14.52 15.45 2.09
CA ASP A 334 14.93 14.40 1.16
C ASP A 334 14.71 12.98 1.73
N LEU A 335 13.72 12.27 1.18
CA LEU A 335 13.31 10.92 1.56
C LEU A 335 13.59 9.90 0.45
N ILE A 336 14.08 10.35 -0.70
CA ILE A 336 14.26 9.49 -1.87
C ILE A 336 15.56 8.68 -1.76
N LEU A 337 15.67 7.64 -2.58
CA LEU A 337 16.82 6.73 -2.61
C LEU A 337 17.82 7.08 -3.71
N PHE A 338 17.63 8.23 -4.36
CA PHE A 338 18.52 8.75 -5.38
C PHE A 338 18.90 10.18 -5.05
N ASP A 339 20.16 10.52 -5.21
CA ASP A 339 20.64 11.89 -5.14
C ASP A 339 20.40 12.58 -6.48
N ALA A 340 19.72 13.73 -6.50
CA ALA A 340 19.25 14.37 -7.72
C ALA A 340 20.03 15.66 -8.04
N ASP A 341 20.52 15.78 -9.28
CA ASP A 341 21.12 17.00 -9.84
C ASP A 341 20.21 17.56 -10.93
N PHE A 342 19.84 18.83 -10.76
CA PHE A 342 18.99 19.61 -11.66
C PHE A 342 19.76 20.71 -12.40
N SER A 343 21.10 20.70 -12.34
CA SER A 343 21.93 21.72 -13.01
C SER A 343 21.90 21.63 -14.54
N GLY A 344 21.53 20.46 -15.08
CA GLY A 344 21.38 20.21 -16.51
C GLY A 344 19.96 20.35 -17.04
N PRO A 345 19.77 20.17 -18.36
CA PRO A 345 18.44 20.21 -18.99
C PRO A 345 17.54 19.04 -18.58
N ASN A 346 18.14 17.92 -18.14
CA ASN A 346 17.47 16.75 -17.61
C ASN A 346 17.94 16.54 -16.17
N ALA A 347 17.02 16.14 -15.28
CA ALA A 347 17.38 15.70 -13.95
C ALA A 347 18.22 14.42 -14.04
N VAL A 348 19.38 14.38 -13.38
CA VAL A 348 20.20 13.18 -13.26
C VAL A 348 20.15 12.71 -11.82
N ALA A 349 19.91 11.42 -11.61
CA ALA A 349 19.66 10.83 -10.30
C ALA A 349 20.63 9.68 -10.03
N TRP A 350 21.51 9.80 -9.04
CA TRP A 350 22.48 8.76 -8.66
C TRP A 350 21.95 7.92 -7.51
N SER A 351 21.92 6.61 -7.67
CA SER A 351 21.46 5.71 -6.63
C SER A 351 22.28 5.87 -5.35
N ARG A 352 21.59 6.00 -4.21
CA ARG A 352 22.18 5.90 -2.88
C ARG A 352 22.40 4.43 -2.52
N SER A 353 23.19 4.15 -1.49
CA SER A 353 23.33 2.76 -1.01
C SER A 353 22.02 2.16 -0.51
N SER A 354 21.06 3.00 -0.10
CA SER A 354 19.74 2.61 0.39
C SER A 354 18.81 2.02 -0.66
N VAL A 355 19.13 2.07 -1.96
CA VAL A 355 18.40 1.29 -2.99
C VAL A 355 18.47 -0.22 -2.73
N ASN A 356 19.44 -0.69 -1.93
CA ASN A 356 19.62 -2.09 -1.56
C ASN A 356 18.91 -2.48 -0.25
N MET A 357 17.93 -1.70 0.21
CA MET A 357 17.28 -1.93 1.52
C MET A 357 16.61 -3.29 1.68
N PHE A 358 16.29 -3.96 0.56
CA PHE A 358 15.67 -5.28 0.55
C PHE A 358 16.61 -6.40 0.09
N ALA A 359 17.89 -6.10 -0.11
CA ALA A 359 18.84 -7.08 -0.61
C ALA A 359 19.05 -8.21 0.41
N GLY A 360 18.81 -9.45 -0.02
CA GLY A 360 18.98 -10.64 0.81
C GLY A 360 17.81 -10.96 1.73
N LEU A 361 16.64 -10.33 1.52
CA LEU A 361 15.41 -10.65 2.25
C LEU A 361 14.75 -11.97 1.86
#